data_AF-A0A553BA09-F1
#
_entry.id   AF-A0A553BA09-F1
#
_cell.length_a   1.000
_cell.length_b   1.000
_cell.length_c   1.000
_cell.angle_alpha   90.00
_cell.angle_beta   90.00
_cell.angle_gamma   90.00
#
_symmetry.space_group_name_H-M   'P 1'
#
loop_
_entity.id
_entity.type
_entity.pdbx_description
1 polymer ?
#
loop_
_entity_poly.entity_id
_entity_poly.type
_entity_poly.pdbx_seq_one_letter_code
_entity_poly.pdbx_strand_id
1 'polypeptide(L)'
;MDNDDLDNFIDQLKPLIAQMQQLQEQAYSIYKPQVDDLIKTQTKDKNTIERLLDYLLDYCGNEKVLTLFKKLCRYYWDINPRATADYIQAYREIWEDDLPISKVGE
;
A
#
# COMPACT_ATOMS: atom_id res chain seq x y z
N MET A 1 0.25 6.79 34.97
CA MET A 1 0.97 7.21 33.76
C MET A 1 0.33 8.52 33.38
N ASP A 2 0.99 9.62 33.71
CA ASP A 2 0.42 10.96 33.58
C ASP A 2 0.44 11.38 32.11
N ASN A 3 -0.55 12.17 31.69
CA ASN A 3 -0.73 12.54 30.28
C ASN A 3 0.47 13.32 29.72
N ASP A 4 1.18 14.06 30.59
CA ASP A 4 2.37 14.83 30.26
C ASP A 4 3.58 13.96 29.85
N ASP A 5 3.71 12.75 30.40
CA ASP A 5 4.79 11.82 30.03
C ASP A 5 4.55 11.22 28.64
N LEU A 6 3.28 10.99 28.29
CA LEU A 6 2.88 10.50 26.96
C LEU A 6 3.08 11.57 25.89
N ASP A 7 2.70 12.81 26.17
CA ASP A 7 2.87 13.93 25.24
C ASP A 7 4.35 14.24 24.96
N ASN A 8 5.21 14.21 26.00
CA ASN A 8 6.65 14.39 25.83
C ASN A 8 7.29 13.26 25.01
N PHE A 9 6.82 12.02 25.15
CA PHE A 9 7.27 10.90 24.33
C PHE A 9 6.85 11.06 22.86
N ILE A 10 5.61 11.48 22.60
CA ILE A 10 5.13 11.76 21.23
C ILE A 10 5.94 12.89 20.61
N ASP A 11 6.26 13.94 21.34
CA ASP A 11 7.07 15.07 20.86
C ASP A 11 8.47 14.64 20.40
N GLN A 12 9.08 13.67 21.09
CA GLN A 12 10.38 13.12 20.71
C GLN A 12 10.30 12.23 19.45
N LEU A 13 9.14 11.62 19.19
CA LEU A 13 8.90 10.77 18.00
C LEU A 13 8.45 11.55 16.76
N LYS A 14 7.92 12.77 16.90
CA LYS A 14 7.51 13.64 15.79
C LYS A 14 8.50 13.69 14.61
N PRO A 15 9.82 13.91 14.80
CA PRO A 15 10.74 13.96 13.67
C PRO A 15 10.87 12.62 12.93
N LEU A 16 10.78 11.49 13.65
CA LEU A 16 10.81 10.17 13.03
C LEU A 16 9.52 9.90 12.24
N ILE A 17 8.36 10.25 12.80
CA ILE A 17 7.06 10.16 12.12
C ILE A 17 7.07 11.00 10.84
N ALA A 18 7.59 12.23 10.88
CA ALA A 18 7.68 13.09 9.72
C ALA A 18 8.58 12.50 8.62
N GLN A 19 9.71 11.90 8.98
CA GLN A 19 10.58 11.21 8.01
C GLN A 19 9.89 10.00 7.38
N MET A 20 9.16 9.20 8.17
CA MET A 20 8.37 8.09 7.66
C MET A 20 7.29 8.56 6.68
N GLN A 21 6.58 9.64 7.00
CA GLN A 21 5.58 10.24 6.12
C GLN A 21 6.21 10.73 4.81
N GLN A 22 7.37 11.38 4.87
CA GLN A 22 8.07 11.85 3.68
C GLN A 22 8.49 10.69 2.76
N LEU A 23 8.99 9.58 3.32
CA LEU A 23 9.32 8.38 2.55
C LEU A 23 8.09 7.79 1.86
N GLN A 24 6.95 7.77 2.55
CA GLN A 24 5.67 7.31 2.00
C GLN A 24 5.16 8.22 0.86
N GLU A 25 5.34 9.54 0.97
CA GLU A 25 5.00 10.47 -0.12
C GLU A 25 5.92 10.35 -1.34
N GLN A 26 7.21 10.07 -1.11
CA GLN A 26 8.16 9.83 -2.18
C GLN A 26 7.82 8.56 -2.97
N ALA A 27 7.38 7.50 -2.29
CA ALA A 27 6.95 6.25 -2.94
C ALA A 27 5.85 6.52 -3.99
N TYR A 28 4.84 7.32 -3.65
CA TYR A 28 3.79 7.69 -4.61
C TYR A 28 4.36 8.39 -5.86
N SER A 29 5.25 9.36 -5.67
CA SER A 29 5.87 10.11 -6.77
C SER A 29 6.72 9.23 -7.68
N ILE A 30 7.36 8.20 -7.13
CA ILE A 30 8.21 7.25 -7.86
C ILE A 30 7.35 6.24 -8.65
N TYR A 31 6.33 5.67 -8.02
CA TYR A 31 5.58 4.55 -8.62
C TYR A 31 4.43 5.00 -9.52
N LYS A 32 3.85 6.19 -9.28
CA LYS A 32 2.77 6.72 -10.14
C LYS A 32 3.13 6.70 -11.64
N PRO A 33 4.24 7.31 -12.10
CA PRO A 33 4.57 7.31 -13.52
C PRO A 33 4.78 5.90 -14.07
N GLN A 34 5.36 5.00 -13.27
CA GLN A 34 5.57 3.60 -13.69
C GLN A 34 4.25 2.86 -13.92
N VAL A 35 3.28 3.00 -13.00
CA VAL A 35 1.94 2.41 -13.16
C VAL A 35 1.23 3.00 -14.37
N ASP A 36 1.29 4.32 -14.53
CA ASP A 36 0.64 5.01 -15.65
C ASP A 36 1.23 4.60 -17.00
N ASP A 37 2.56 4.53 -17.12
CA ASP A 37 3.25 4.12 -18.33
C ASP A 37 3.02 2.64 -18.65
N LEU A 38 3.04 1.76 -17.64
CA LEU A 38 2.76 0.34 -17.81
C LEU A 38 1.36 0.13 -18.43
N ILE A 39 0.34 0.79 -17.88
CA ILE A 39 -1.03 0.69 -18.36
C ILE A 39 -1.19 1.34 -19.74
N LYS A 40 -0.59 2.52 -19.95
CA LYS A 40 -0.66 3.25 -21.23
C LYS A 40 -0.02 2.47 -22.38
N THR A 41 1.11 1.81 -22.11
CA THR A 41 1.80 0.94 -23.08
C THR A 41 1.13 -0.43 -23.24
N GLN A 42 0.09 -0.70 -22.45
CA GLN A 42 -0.61 -1.99 -22.40
C GLN A 42 0.35 -3.17 -22.20
N THR A 43 1.35 -2.98 -21.34
CA THR A 43 2.34 -4.03 -21.04
C THR A 43 1.62 -5.29 -20.52
N LYS A 44 1.88 -6.44 -21.14
CA LYS A 44 1.31 -7.75 -20.76
C LYS A 44 2.32 -8.67 -20.09
N ASP A 45 3.56 -8.22 -19.90
CA ASP A 45 4.58 -9.00 -19.19
C ASP A 45 4.22 -9.13 -17.72
N LYS A 46 3.89 -10.36 -17.32
CA LYS A 46 3.44 -10.68 -15.96
C LYS A 46 4.50 -10.35 -14.94
N ASN A 47 5.77 -10.69 -15.20
CA ASN A 47 6.86 -10.46 -14.25
C ASN A 47 7.04 -8.97 -13.94
N THR A 48 6.95 -8.10 -14.95
CA THR A 48 7.02 -6.65 -14.76
C THR A 48 5.84 -6.13 -13.93
N ILE A 49 4.63 -6.63 -14.20
CA ILE A 49 3.42 -6.22 -13.46
C ILE A 49 3.49 -6.68 -12.00
N GLU A 50 3.82 -7.96 -11.78
CA GLU A 50 3.90 -8.58 -10.46
C GLU A 50 4.98 -7.92 -9.60
N ARG A 51 6.17 -7.66 -10.16
CA ARG A 51 7.21 -6.89 -9.44
C ARG A 51 6.74 -5.51 -9.02
N LEU A 52 5.99 -4.81 -9.87
CA LEU A 52 5.47 -3.49 -9.53
C LEU A 52 4.35 -3.60 -8.47
N LEU A 53 3.54 -4.65 -8.49
CA LEU A 53 2.57 -4.93 -7.43
C LEU A 53 3.25 -5.24 -6.09
N ASP A 54 4.32 -6.05 -6.08
CA ASP A 54 5.12 -6.35 -4.89
C ASP A 54 5.63 -5.04 -4.26
N TYR A 55 6.24 -4.16 -5.07
CA TYR A 55 6.73 -2.88 -4.58
C TYR A 55 5.61 -1.98 -4.05
N LEU A 56 4.45 -1.92 -4.73
CA LEU A 56 3.33 -1.10 -4.25
C LEU A 56 2.75 -1.64 -2.95
N LEU A 57 2.73 -2.96 -2.76
CA LEU A 57 2.17 -3.62 -1.58
C LEU A 57 2.91 -3.22 -0.30
N ASP A 58 4.23 -3.07 -0.35
CA ASP A 58 5.09 -2.62 0.76
C ASP A 58 4.73 -1.22 1.28
N TYR A 59 4.09 -0.40 0.45
CA TYR A 59 3.75 0.99 0.77
C TYR A 59 2.23 1.24 0.81
N CYS A 60 1.39 0.20 0.81
CA CYS A 60 -0.07 0.35 0.78
C CYS A 60 -0.69 0.99 2.03
N GLY A 61 0.07 1.15 3.13
CA GLY A 61 -0.32 2.01 4.26
C GLY A 61 -0.50 3.48 3.88
N ASN A 62 0.04 3.92 2.74
CA ASN A 62 -0.26 5.22 2.16
C ASN A 62 -1.45 5.12 1.19
N GLU A 63 -2.52 5.87 1.45
CA GLU A 63 -3.76 5.85 0.64
C GLU A 63 -3.53 6.16 -0.85
N LYS A 64 -2.57 7.04 -1.17
CA LYS A 64 -2.25 7.38 -2.56
C LYS A 64 -1.59 6.19 -3.27
N VAL A 65 -0.71 5.47 -2.57
CA VAL A 65 -0.08 4.25 -3.10
C VAL A 65 -1.10 3.12 -3.22
N LEU A 66 -1.97 2.94 -2.24
CA LEU A 66 -3.08 1.98 -2.32
C LEU A 66 -3.97 2.22 -3.54
N THR A 67 -4.18 3.48 -3.92
CA THR A 67 -4.93 3.83 -5.13
C THR A 67 -4.22 3.33 -6.40
N LEU A 68 -2.88 3.45 -6.44
CA LEU A 68 -2.07 2.91 -7.54
C LEU A 68 -2.10 1.38 -7.57
N PHE A 69 -1.95 0.73 -6.42
CA PHE A 69 -2.07 -0.72 -6.29
C PHE A 69 -3.40 -1.23 -6.82
N LYS A 70 -4.52 -0.67 -6.35
CA LYS A 70 -5.87 -1.01 -6.83
C LYS A 70 -6.04 -0.77 -8.33
N LYS A 71 -5.42 0.29 -8.87
CA LYS A 71 -5.44 0.59 -10.32
C LYS A 71 -4.70 -0.48 -11.11
N LEU A 72 -3.52 -0.88 -10.67
CA LEU A 72 -2.73 -1.91 -11.33
C LEU A 72 -3.39 -3.29 -11.22
N CYS A 73 -4.00 -3.63 -10.08
CA CYS A 73 -4.80 -4.85 -9.93
C CYS A 73 -5.96 -4.89 -10.92
N ARG A 74 -6.72 -3.81 -11.10
CA ARG A 74 -7.81 -3.77 -12.10
C ARG A 74 -7.30 -4.04 -13.52
N TYR A 75 -6.16 -3.47 -13.87
CA TYR A 75 -5.52 -3.72 -15.17
C TYR A 75 -5.04 -5.18 -15.29
N TYR A 76 -4.43 -5.73 -14.22
CA TYR A 76 -3.89 -7.07 -14.22
C TYR A 76 -4.97 -8.16 -14.18
N TRP A 77 -6.16 -7.84 -13.67
CA TRP A 77 -7.31 -8.74 -13.65
C TRP A 77 -7.65 -9.30 -15.03
N ASP A 78 -7.59 -8.46 -16.07
CA ASP A 78 -7.86 -8.85 -17.46
C ASP A 78 -6.76 -9.76 -18.05
N ILE A 79 -5.62 -9.90 -17.38
CA ILE A 79 -4.45 -10.65 -17.86
C ILE A 79 -4.27 -11.93 -17.05
N ASN A 80 -4.40 -11.85 -15.73
CA ASN A 80 -4.23 -12.94 -14.80
C ASN A 80 -5.09 -12.70 -13.54
N PRO A 81 -6.38 -13.05 -13.58
CA PRO A 81 -7.29 -12.80 -12.46
C PRO A 81 -6.93 -13.62 -11.22
N ARG A 82 -6.35 -14.82 -11.39
CA ARG A 82 -5.91 -15.65 -10.27
C ARG A 82 -4.80 -14.96 -9.47
N ALA A 83 -3.71 -14.58 -10.14
CA ALA A 83 -2.62 -13.87 -9.47
C ALA A 83 -3.10 -12.54 -8.87
N THR A 84 -3.97 -11.81 -9.58
CA THR A 84 -4.56 -10.58 -9.05
C THR A 84 -5.34 -10.81 -7.75
N ALA A 85 -6.11 -11.90 -7.66
CA ALA A 85 -6.81 -12.27 -6.44
C ALA A 85 -5.83 -12.57 -5.28
N ASP A 86 -4.72 -13.26 -5.58
CA ASP A 86 -3.66 -13.54 -4.59
C ASP A 86 -3.05 -12.23 -4.05
N TYR A 87 -2.80 -11.23 -4.90
CA TYR A 87 -2.34 -9.91 -4.47
C TYR A 87 -3.36 -9.14 -3.62
N ILE A 88 -4.65 -9.20 -3.98
CA ILE A 88 -5.70 -8.58 -3.17
C ILE A 88 -5.76 -9.23 -1.79
N GLN A 89 -5.61 -10.55 -1.72
CA GLN A 89 -5.59 -11.27 -0.46
C GLN A 89 -4.35 -10.90 0.38
N ALA A 90 -3.16 -10.84 -0.22
CA ALA A 90 -1.94 -10.42 0.47
C ALA A 90 -2.07 -9.00 1.05
N TYR A 91 -2.71 -8.07 0.32
CA TYR A 91 -3.01 -6.74 0.85
C TYR A 91 -3.90 -6.79 2.10
N ARG A 92 -4.94 -7.63 2.13
CA ARG A 92 -5.82 -7.75 3.30
C ARG A 92 -5.07 -8.30 4.51
N GLU A 93 -4.28 -9.35 4.29
CA GLU A 93 -3.48 -10.00 5.35
C GLU A 93 -2.45 -9.05 5.97
N ILE A 94 -1.86 -8.17 5.16
CA ILE A 94 -0.81 -7.24 5.64
C ILE A 94 -1.41 -5.97 6.25
N TRP A 95 -2.51 -5.44 5.69
CA TRP A 95 -2.98 -4.09 6.00
C TRP A 95 -4.40 -4.00 6.60
N GLU A 96 -5.23 -5.03 6.48
CA GLU A 96 -6.63 -5.01 6.96
C GLU A 96 -6.89 -5.97 8.13
N ASP A 97 -6.05 -6.99 8.34
CA ASP A 97 -6.26 -8.04 9.36
C ASP A 97 -5.97 -7.60 10.81
N ASP A 98 -5.49 -6.36 11.04
CA ASP A 98 -5.33 -5.75 12.38
C ASP A 98 -6.59 -4.99 12.86
N LEU A 99 -7.72 -5.08 12.14
CA LEU A 99 -8.99 -4.54 12.64
C LEU A 99 -9.53 -5.41 13.79
N PRO A 100 -9.70 -4.87 15.01
CA PRO A 100 -10.04 -5.66 16.19
C PRO A 100 -11.40 -6.36 16.06
N ILE A 101 -11.39 -7.64 16.46
CA ILE A 101 -12.44 -8.53 16.97
C ILE A 101 -13.75 -7.83 17.42
N SER A 102 -14.50 -7.24 16.49
CA SER A 102 -15.79 -6.59 16.76
C SER A 102 -16.93 -7.13 15.91
N LYS A 103 -16.71 -8.27 15.23
CA LYS A 103 -17.77 -9.03 14.54
C LYS A 103 -17.87 -10.49 14.98
N VAL A 104 -17.63 -10.75 16.26
CA VAL A 104 -18.19 -11.92 16.94
C VAL A 104 -19.36 -11.41 17.79
N GLY A 105 -20.54 -11.33 17.17
CA GLY A 105 -21.80 -11.03 17.85
C GLY A 105 -22.51 -9.79 17.29
N GLU A 106 -23.29 -10.01 16.23
CA GLU A 106 -24.67 -9.53 16.06
C GLU A 106 -25.41 -10.51 15.14
#